data_AF-A0AAJ1T2T4-F1
#
_entry.id   AF-A0AAJ1T2T4-F1
#
_cell.length_a   1.000
_cell.length_b   1.000
_cell.length_c   1.000
_cell.angle_alpha   90.00
_cell.angle_beta   90.00
_cell.angle_gamma   90.00
#
_symmetry.space_group_name_H-M   'P 1'
#
loop_
_entity.id
_entity.type
_entity.pdbx_description
1 polymer ?
#
loop_
_entity_poly.entity_id
_entity_poly.type
_entity_poly.pdbx_seq_one_letter_code
_entity_poly.pdbx_strand_id
1 'polypeptide(L)' 'MIQNKESFQTDQLAGRHYDPEDYTNDNELASGLAATHEQVSDTLMEGTIDNKMKNLNDEESEKILRKG' A
#
# COMPACT_ATOMS: atom_id res chain seq x y z
N MET A 1 -7.95 9.17 -40.62
CA MET A 1 -8.41 8.62 -39.33
C MET A 1 -7.85 9.52 -38.24
N ILE A 2 -8.71 10.25 -37.53
CA ILE A 2 -8.31 11.05 -36.37
C ILE A 2 -8.36 10.09 -35.18
N GLN A 3 -7.20 9.72 -34.64
CA GLN A 3 -7.11 8.93 -33.41
C GLN A 3 -7.51 9.85 -32.25
N ASN A 4 -8.63 9.57 -31.60
CA ASN A 4 -9.09 10.28 -30.41
C ASN A 4 -8.06 10.07 -29.30
N LYS A 5 -7.28 11.12 -28.98
CA LYS A 5 -6.22 11.12 -27.97
C LYS A 5 -6.71 10.64 -26.59
N GLU A 6 -8.00 10.84 -26.29
CA GLU A 6 -8.68 10.37 -25.09
C GLU A 6 -8.71 8.84 -24.96
N SER A 7 -8.98 8.11 -26.06
CA SER A 7 -9.06 6.64 -26.03
C SER A 7 -7.73 5.95 -25.75
N PHE A 8 -6.63 6.58 -26.15
CA PHE A 8 -5.29 6.03 -25.96
C PHE A 8 -4.83 6.11 -24.49
N GLN A 9 -5.31 7.11 -23.75
CA GLN A 9 -4.99 7.30 -22.34
C GLN A 9 -5.80 6.35 -21.44
N THR A 10 -7.06 6.06 -21.80
CA THR A 10 -7.90 5.11 -21.05
C THR A 10 -7.37 3.69 -21.12
N ASP A 11 -6.86 3.26 -22.29
CA ASP A 11 -6.28 1.93 -22.47
C ASP A 11 -4.96 1.76 -21.71
N GLN A 12 -4.19 2.85 -21.52
CA GLN A 12 -2.98 2.85 -20.69
C GLN A 12 -3.27 2.81 -19.19
N LEU A 13 -4.43 3.32 -18.77
CA LEU A 13 -4.88 3.29 -17.38
C LEU A 13 -5.51 1.94 -17.01
N ALA A 14 -6.38 1.43 -17.89
CA ALA A 14 -7.07 0.17 -17.67
C ALA A 14 -6.09 -1.01 -17.77
N GLY A 15 -5.84 -1.69 -16.65
CA GLY A 15 -4.97 -2.87 -16.60
C GLY A 15 -3.50 -2.57 -16.34
N ARG A 16 -3.12 -1.31 -16.09
CA ARG A 16 -1.80 -1.00 -15.53
C ARG A 16 -1.67 -1.63 -14.14
N HIS A 17 -0.50 -2.19 -13.88
CA HIS A 17 -0.10 -2.71 -12.57
C HIS A 17 1.01 -1.83 -12.01
N TYR A 18 1.23 -1.92 -10.70
CA TYR A 18 2.37 -1.28 -10.05
C TYR A 18 3.69 -1.76 -10.68
N ASP A 19 4.58 -0.80 -10.94
CA ASP A 19 5.99 -1.02 -11.32
C ASP A 19 6.92 -0.36 -10.28
N PRO A 20 8.05 -0.97 -9.89
CA PRO A 20 9.03 -0.34 -9.00
C PRO A 20 9.46 1.09 -9.37
N GLU A 21 9.51 1.42 -10.67
CA GLU A 21 9.84 2.77 -11.14
C GLU A 21 8.79 3.82 -10.73
N ASP A 22 7.56 3.40 -10.42
CA ASP A 22 6.44 4.26 -10.03
C ASP A 22 6.71 5.05 -8.75
N TYR A 23 7.59 4.57 -7.87
CA TYR A 23 8.00 5.30 -6.66
C TYR A 23 8.70 6.63 -6.95
N THR A 24 9.32 6.75 -8.12
CA THR A 24 10.11 7.94 -8.52
C THR A 24 9.45 8.75 -9.62
N ASN A 25 8.26 8.34 -10.04
CA ASN A 25 7.56 8.92 -11.17
C ASN A 25 6.59 10.00 -10.70
N ASP A 26 6.68 11.19 -11.30
CA ASP A 26 5.87 12.37 -10.95
C ASP A 26 4.44 12.34 -11.53
N ASN A 27 4.08 11.27 -12.25
CA ASN A 27 2.73 11.07 -12.77
C ASN A 27 1.76 10.65 -11.65
N GLU A 28 0.62 11.32 -11.54
CA GLU A 28 -0.42 11.07 -10.53
C GLU A 28 -0.86 9.59 -10.42
N LEU A 29 -1.01 8.89 -11.54
CA LEU A 29 -1.36 7.47 -11.54
C LEU A 29 -0.24 6.60 -10.98
N ALA A 30 1.02 6.93 -11.29
CA ALA A 30 2.18 6.24 -10.77
C ALA A 30 2.29 6.46 -9.25
N SER A 31 2.15 7.70 -8.81
CA SER A 31 2.16 8.05 -7.39
C SER A 31 1.06 7.34 -6.61
N GLY A 32 -0.16 7.24 -7.17
CA GLY A 32 -1.26 6.50 -6.55
C GLY A 32 -0.99 4.99 -6.44
N LEU A 33 -0.48 4.37 -7.51
CA LEU A 33 -0.09 2.95 -7.49
C LEU A 33 1.02 2.68 -6.47
N ALA A 34 2.05 3.52 -6.43
CA ALA A 34 3.13 3.42 -5.46
C ALA A 34 2.64 3.58 -4.01
N ALA A 35 1.80 4.57 -3.74
CA ALA A 35 1.26 4.82 -2.40
C ALA A 35 0.41 3.65 -1.89
N THR A 36 -0.40 3.02 -2.74
CA THR A 36 -1.18 1.83 -2.34
C THR A 36 -0.30 0.60 -2.14
N HIS A 37 0.74 0.42 -2.95
CA HIS A 37 1.71 -0.66 -2.77
C HIS A 37 2.49 -0.53 -1.45
N GLU A 38 2.90 0.70 -1.10
CA GLU A 38 3.52 1.02 0.19
C GLU A 38 2.58 0.71 1.35
N GLN A 39 1.34 1.22 1.32
CA GLN A 39 0.36 0.95 2.38
C GLN A 39 0.11 -0.55 2.62
N VAL A 40 0.04 -1.36 1.55
CA VAL A 40 -0.11 -2.82 1.67
C VAL A 40 1.14 -3.44 2.28
N SER A 41 2.33 -3.02 1.84
CA SER A 41 3.61 -3.53 2.33
C SER A 41 3.82 -3.20 3.81
N ASP A 42 3.54 -1.97 4.20
CA ASP A 42 3.58 -1.50 5.59
C ASP A 42 2.60 -2.28 6.45
N THR A 43 1.38 -2.51 5.96
CA THR A 43 0.39 -3.31 6.68
C THR A 43 0.86 -4.76 6.90
N LEU A 44 1.55 -5.36 5.92
CA LEU A 44 2.08 -6.72 6.04
C LEU A 44 3.28 -6.80 7.00
N MET A 45 4.15 -5.79 6.99
CA MET A 45 5.37 -5.76 7.82
C MET A 45 5.10 -5.30 9.24
N GLU A 46 4.39 -4.18 9.40
CA GLU A 46 4.18 -3.49 10.67
C GLU A 46 2.83 -3.85 11.32
N GLY A 47 1.92 -4.45 10.56
CA GLY A 47 0.55 -4.68 10.97
C GLY A 47 -0.31 -3.42 10.83
N THR A 48 -1.60 -3.55 11.11
CA THR A 48 -2.53 -2.42 11.13
C THR A 48 -2.46 -1.65 12.46
N ILE A 49 -2.99 -0.42 12.49
CA ILE A 49 -3.15 0.37 13.73
C ILE A 49 -3.94 -0.43 14.80
N ASP A 50 -4.97 -1.16 14.37
CA ASP A 50 -5.77 -2.03 15.24
C ASP A 50 -4.92 -3.12 15.92
N ASN A 51 -3.92 -3.66 15.20
CA ASN A 51 -3.02 -4.69 15.72
C ASN A 51 -1.99 -4.11 16.72
N LYS A 52 -1.49 -2.89 16.50
CA LYS A 52 -0.57 -2.21 17.44
C LYS A 52 -1.25 -1.88 18.77
N MET A 53 -2.51 -1.45 18.77
CA MET A 53 -3.28 -1.17 19.99
C MET A 53 -3.48 -2.42 20.86
N LYS A 54 -3.63 -3.58 20.22
CA LYS A 54 -3.67 -4.86 20.92
C LYS A 54 -2.31 -5.18 21.56
N ASN A 55 -1.21 -5.04 20.82
CA ASN A 55 0.15 -5.28 21.34
C ASN A 55 0.54 -4.36 22.51
N LEU A 56 0.10 -3.10 22.51
CA LEU A 56 0.37 -2.16 23.61
C LEU A 56 -0.36 -2.53 24.92
N ASN A 57 -1.55 -3.13 24.81
CA ASN A 57 -2.27 -3.67 25.98
C ASN A 57 -1.77 -5.07 26.38
N ASP A 58 -1.11 -5.77 25.44
CA ASP A 58 -0.61 -7.12 25.65
C ASP A 58 0.81 -7.15 26.24
N GLU A 59 1.65 -6.12 26.12
CA GLU A 59 2.96 -6.09 26.79
C GLU A 59 2.85 -6.08 28.34
N GLU A 60 1.77 -5.51 28.89
CA GLU A 60 1.49 -5.58 30.34
C GLU A 60 0.88 -6.95 30.75
N SER A 61 0.18 -7.62 29.83
CA SER A 61 -0.47 -8.92 30.05
C SER A 61 0.48 -10.13 29.82
N GLU A 62 1.42 -10.03 28.88
CA GLU A 62 2.46 -11.02 28.57
C GLU A 62 3.46 -11.18 29.72
N LYS A 63 3.75 -10.11 30.47
CA LYS A 63 4.60 -10.16 31.67
C LYS A 63 3.95 -10.95 32.83
N ILE A 64 2.62 -11.03 32.86
CA ILE A 64 1.86 -11.80 33.85
C ILE A 64 1.80 -13.29 33.46
N LEU A 65 1.91 -13.64 32.18
CA LEU A 65 1.73 -15.01 31.70
C LEU A 65 3.01 -15.87 31.64
N ARG A 66 4.21 -15.29 31.69
CA ARG A 66 5.49 -16.07 31.76
C ARG A 66 5.94 -16.39 33.19
N LYS A 67 5.05 -16.92 34.02
CA LYS A 67 5.40 -17.71 35.21
C LYS A 67 4.51 -18.95 35.27
N GLY A 68 5.03 -20.04 34.73
CA GLY A 68 4.41 -21.35 34.67
C GLY A 68 5.15 -22.21 33.67
#